data_AF-A0A447IJG6-F1
#
_entry.id   AF-A0A447IJG6-F1
#
_cell.length_a   1.000
_cell.length_b   1.000
_cell.length_c   1.000
_cell.angle_alpha   90.00
_cell.angle_beta   90.00
_cell.angle_gamma   90.00
#
_symmetry.space_group_name_H-M   'P 1'
#
loop_
_entity.id
_entity.type
_entity.pdbx_description
1 polymer ?
#
loop_
_entity_poly.entity_id
_entity_poly.type
_entity_poly.pdbx_seq_one_letter_code
_entity_poly.pdbx_strand_id
1 'polypeptide(L)'
;MRVIVCGGRDYADKDAAVAALDRFHAQHGITCLIQGGAKGADRLAYEWAASRFVIVHNVPADWKKHGKAAGPIRNQQMIDEHQPNALIAFPGGRGTDDMIKRAKEAGLPVYRPVKPMEGC
;
A
#
# COMPACT_ATOMS: atom_id res chain seq x y z
N MET A 1 -8.18 6.82 -10.02
CA MET A 1 -8.21 5.42 -9.51
C MET A 1 -7.85 5.38 -8.03
N ARG A 2 -8.54 4.56 -7.23
CA ARG A 2 -8.27 4.35 -5.79
C ARG A 2 -7.34 3.15 -5.63
N VAL A 3 -6.25 3.27 -4.86
CA VAL A 3 -5.25 2.21 -4.73
C VAL A 3 -4.86 1.99 -3.27
N ILE A 4 -4.81 0.74 -2.82
CA ILE A 4 -4.13 0.41 -1.56
C ILE A 4 -2.63 0.29 -1.84
N VAL A 5 -1.82 0.86 -0.95
CA VAL A 5 -0.38 0.58 -0.90
C VAL A 5 -0.04 -0.06 0.43
N CYS A 6 0.74 -1.15 0.38
CA CYS A 6 1.25 -1.82 1.57
C CYS A 6 2.67 -2.34 1.37
N GLY A 7 3.36 -2.65 2.47
CA GLY A 7 4.66 -3.32 2.44
C GLY A 7 5.25 -3.52 3.83
N GLY A 8 6.51 -3.93 3.88
CA GLY A 8 7.23 -4.17 5.11
C GLY A 8 7.48 -2.90 5.92
N ARG A 9 7.53 -3.05 7.25
CA ARG A 9 7.85 -1.95 8.17
C ARG A 9 9.31 -1.48 8.07
N ASP A 10 10.17 -2.37 7.59
CA ASP A 10 11.60 -2.14 7.38
C ASP A 10 11.93 -1.78 5.92
N TYR A 11 10.91 -1.68 5.06
CA TYR A 11 11.12 -1.26 3.68
C TYR A 11 11.55 0.21 3.64
N ALA A 12 12.74 0.47 3.10
CA ALA A 12 13.40 1.78 3.19
C ALA A 12 13.86 2.34 1.83
N ASP A 13 13.71 1.59 0.73
CA ASP A 13 14.11 2.05 -0.62
C ASP A 13 13.10 3.08 -1.14
N LYS A 14 13.33 4.34 -0.76
CA LYS A 14 12.47 5.48 -1.10
C LYS A 14 12.42 5.72 -2.61
N ASP A 15 13.55 5.65 -3.28
CA ASP A 15 13.64 5.95 -4.71
C ASP A 15 12.90 4.89 -5.52
N ALA A 16 13.04 3.61 -5.17
CA ALA A 16 12.26 2.55 -5.80
C ALA A 16 10.76 2.71 -5.54
N ALA A 17 10.34 3.10 -4.33
CA ALA A 17 8.93 3.35 -4.04
C ALA A 17 8.37 4.52 -4.86
N VAL A 18 9.07 5.65 -4.91
CA VAL A 18 8.65 6.83 -5.66
C VAL A 18 8.57 6.51 -7.15
N ALA A 19 9.60 5.87 -7.73
CA ALA A 19 9.61 5.51 -9.13
C ALA A 19 8.46 4.54 -9.50
N ALA A 20 8.19 3.56 -8.64
CA ALA A 20 7.09 2.63 -8.85
C ALA A 20 5.72 3.31 -8.80
N LEU A 21 5.49 4.18 -7.81
CA LEU A 21 4.22 4.90 -7.65
C LEU A 21 4.03 5.94 -8.75
N ASP A 22 5.08 6.66 -9.15
CA ASP A 22 5.02 7.61 -10.28
C ASP A 22 4.71 6.90 -11.59
N ARG A 23 5.36 5.76 -11.88
CA ARG A 23 5.07 4.96 -13.08
C ARG A 23 3.62 4.50 -13.10
N PHE A 24 3.13 3.97 -11.97
CA PHE A 24 1.77 3.49 -11.87
C PHE A 24 0.75 4.65 -11.96
N HIS A 25 1.05 5.79 -11.34
CA HIS A 25 0.24 7.00 -11.43
C HIS A 25 0.15 7.53 -12.85
N ALA A 26 1.26 7.58 -13.60
CA ALA A 26 1.27 8.02 -14.98
C ALA A 26 0.42 7.13 -15.89
N GLN A 27 0.35 5.82 -15.62
CA GLN A 27 -0.42 4.86 -16.42
C GLN A 27 -1.91 4.83 -16.08
N HIS A 28 -2.27 5.00 -14.81
CA HIS A 28 -3.64 4.74 -14.34
C HIS A 28 -4.33 5.93 -13.65
N GLY A 29 -3.60 7.00 -13.36
CA GLY A 29 -4.11 8.18 -12.64
C GLY A 29 -4.58 7.84 -11.23
N ILE A 30 -3.66 7.72 -10.27
CA ILE A 30 -4.05 7.56 -8.85
C ILE A 30 -4.72 8.85 -8.36
N THR A 31 -5.98 8.75 -7.97
CA THR A 31 -6.76 9.87 -7.41
C THR A 31 -6.92 9.76 -5.89
N CYS A 32 -6.74 8.55 -5.35
CA CYS A 32 -6.77 8.30 -3.91
C CYS A 32 -5.85 7.14 -3.55
N LEU A 33 -5.01 7.33 -2.55
CA LEU A 33 -4.11 6.33 -1.99
C LEU A 33 -4.59 5.93 -0.58
N ILE A 34 -4.69 4.64 -0.31
CA ILE A 34 -5.08 4.08 0.99
C ILE A 34 -3.90 3.30 1.57
N GLN A 35 -3.54 3.54 2.82
CA GLN A 35 -2.41 2.88 3.49
C GLN A 35 -2.65 2.71 5.00
N GLY A 36 -1.85 1.86 5.66
CA GLY A 36 -2.09 1.35 7.01
C GLY A 36 -1.53 2.11 8.21
N GLY A 37 -0.89 3.24 7.98
CA GLY A 37 -0.25 4.09 8.97
C GLY A 37 1.01 3.51 9.60
N ALA A 38 1.60 2.47 9.00
CA ALA A 38 2.83 1.87 9.50
C ALA A 38 4.08 2.66 9.08
N LYS A 39 5.21 2.37 9.73
CA LYS A 39 6.54 2.75 9.21
C LYS A 39 6.85 1.96 7.92
N GLY A 40 7.93 2.33 7.25
CA GLY A 40 8.38 1.66 6.03
C GLY A 40 7.54 2.05 4.81
N ALA A 41 7.08 1.05 4.06
CA ALA A 41 6.36 1.26 2.80
C ALA A 41 5.12 2.17 2.94
N ASP A 42 4.31 1.98 3.99
CA ASP A 42 3.10 2.78 4.24
C ASP A 42 3.43 4.27 4.42
N ARG A 43 4.51 4.58 5.15
CA ARG A 43 5.01 5.96 5.31
C ARG A 43 5.48 6.54 3.98
N LEU A 44 6.25 5.79 3.20
CA LEU A 44 6.74 6.25 1.89
C LEU A 44 5.58 6.51 0.93
N ALA A 45 4.55 5.67 0.96
CA ALA A 45 3.33 5.85 0.17
C ALA A 45 2.55 7.12 0.57
N TYR A 46 2.44 7.39 1.88
CA TYR A 46 1.87 8.62 2.39
C TYR A 46 2.65 9.86 1.91
N GLU A 47 3.97 9.86 2.05
CA GLU A 47 4.84 10.96 1.62
C GLU A 47 4.74 11.21 0.12
N TRP A 48 4.72 10.14 -0.68
CA TRP A 48 4.52 10.25 -2.13
C TRP A 48 3.17 10.90 -2.46
N ALA A 49 2.07 10.43 -1.86
CA ALA A 49 0.74 10.98 -2.11
C ALA A 49 0.66 12.47 -1.77
N ALA A 50 1.20 12.87 -0.61
CA ALA A 50 1.28 14.26 -0.21
C ALA A 50 2.07 15.12 -1.23
N SER A 51 3.20 14.60 -1.74
CA SER A 51 4.02 15.30 -2.73
C SER A 51 3.40 15.43 -4.13
N ARG A 52 2.36 14.64 -4.42
CA ARG A 52 1.63 14.64 -5.70
C ARG A 52 0.22 15.22 -5.57
N PHE A 53 -0.13 15.79 -4.42
CA PHE A 53 -1.47 16.27 -4.11
C PHE A 53 -2.57 15.21 -4.33
N VAL A 54 -2.22 13.94 -4.11
CA VAL A 54 -3.16 12.81 -4.17
C VAL A 54 -3.85 12.67 -2.81
N ILE A 55 -5.17 12.47 -2.82
CA ILE A 55 -5.95 12.23 -1.59
C ILE A 55 -5.41 10.98 -0.89
N VAL A 56 -5.15 11.06 0.41
CA VAL A 56 -4.65 9.93 1.19
C VAL A 56 -5.61 9.55 2.31
N HIS A 57 -5.95 8.26 2.40
CA HIS A 57 -6.63 7.67 3.56
C HIS A 57 -5.61 6.89 4.39
N ASN A 58 -5.40 7.35 5.62
CA ASN A 58 -4.59 6.67 6.61
C ASN A 58 -5.49 5.82 7.50
N VAL A 59 -5.31 4.50 7.47
CA VAL A 59 -6.13 3.54 8.21
C VAL A 59 -5.26 2.82 9.23
N PRO A 60 -4.97 3.41 10.40
CA PRO A 60 -4.10 2.81 11.41
C PRO A 60 -4.78 1.61 12.07
N ALA A 61 -4.00 0.58 12.37
CA ALA A 61 -4.49 -0.58 13.13
C ALA A 61 -4.68 -0.23 14.61
N ASP A 62 -5.86 -0.53 15.17
CA ASP A 62 -6.17 -0.34 16.59
C ASP A 62 -5.64 -1.49 17.46
N TRP A 63 -4.33 -1.45 17.71
CA TRP A 63 -3.64 -2.45 18.54
C TRP A 63 -4.13 -2.48 19.99
N LYS A 64 -4.63 -1.36 20.52
CA LYS A 64 -5.13 -1.30 21.90
C LYS A 64 -6.41 -2.09 22.05
N LYS A 65 -7.31 -2.00 21.07
CA LYS A 65 -8.60 -2.68 21.09
C LYS A 65 -8.51 -4.15 20.66
N HIS A 66 -7.73 -4.45 19.63
CA HIS A 66 -7.78 -5.76 18.96
C HIS A 66 -6.50 -6.60 19.10
N GLY A 67 -5.46 -6.08 19.75
CA GLY A 67 -4.19 -6.79 19.94
C GLY A 67 -3.64 -7.30 18.61
N LYS A 68 -3.26 -8.59 18.55
CA LYS A 68 -2.67 -9.21 17.34
C LYS A 68 -3.61 -9.21 16.13
N ALA A 69 -4.93 -9.17 16.34
CA ALA A 69 -5.92 -9.15 15.26
C ALA A 69 -6.07 -7.76 14.61
N ALA A 70 -5.52 -6.70 15.22
CA ALA A 70 -5.66 -5.33 14.73
C ALA A 70 -5.16 -5.16 13.29
N GLY A 71 -4.03 -5.79 12.94
CA GLY A 71 -3.47 -5.73 11.60
C GLY A 71 -4.40 -6.32 10.53
N PRO A 72 -4.81 -7.60 10.66
CA PRO A 72 -5.76 -8.24 9.75
C PRO A 72 -7.13 -7.55 9.66
N ILE A 73 -7.69 -7.09 10.80
CA ILE A 73 -8.95 -6.33 10.81
C ILE A 73 -8.80 -5.06 9.98
N ARG A 74 -7.75 -4.27 10.23
CA ARG A 74 -7.45 -3.06 9.46
C ARG A 74 -7.23 -3.37 7.98
N ASN A 75 -6.54 -4.46 7.64
CA ASN A 75 -6.35 -4.85 6.23
C ASN A 75 -7.69 -5.06 5.52
N GLN A 76 -8.65 -5.70 6.19
CA GLN A 76 -9.99 -5.88 5.66
C GLN A 76 -10.74 -4.55 5.54
N GLN A 77 -10.66 -3.68 6.56
CA GLN A 77 -11.27 -2.34 6.53
C GLN A 77 -10.79 -1.50 5.34
N MET A 78 -9.49 -1.57 5.00
CA MET A 78 -8.96 -0.87 3.82
C MET A 78 -9.64 -1.29 2.51
N ILE A 79 -10.11 -2.54 2.40
CA ILE A 79 -10.84 -3.04 1.23
C ILE A 79 -12.31 -2.64 1.32
N ASP A 80 -12.95 -3.00 2.42
CA ASP A 80 -14.41 -2.91 2.55
C ASP A 80 -14.90 -1.46 2.60
N GLU A 81 -14.21 -0.61 3.35
CA GLU A 81 -14.65 0.76 3.61
C GLU A 81 -14.20 1.73 2.51
N HIS A 82 -13.07 1.46 1.84
CA HIS A 82 -12.49 2.37 0.87
C HIS A 82 -12.61 1.94 -0.58
N GLN A 83 -13.10 0.73 -0.86
CA GLN A 83 -13.41 0.21 -2.21
C GLN A 83 -12.31 0.52 -3.23
N PRO A 84 -11.07 0.02 -3.01
CA PRO A 84 -9.96 0.23 -3.92
C PRO A 84 -10.19 -0.47 -5.26
N ASN A 85 -9.48 -0.01 -6.30
CA ASN A 85 -9.47 -0.65 -7.61
C ASN A 85 -8.25 -1.54 -7.83
N ALA A 86 -7.20 -1.40 -7.02
CA ALA A 86 -5.95 -2.15 -7.12
C ALA A 86 -5.19 -2.15 -5.79
N LEU A 87 -4.25 -3.09 -5.66
CA LEU A 87 -3.25 -3.14 -4.59
C LEU A 87 -1.85 -3.01 -5.18
N ILE A 88 -1.02 -2.14 -4.62
CA ILE A 88 0.43 -2.12 -4.85
C ILE A 88 1.11 -2.64 -3.58
N ALA A 89 1.79 -3.78 -3.70
CA ALA A 89 2.46 -4.45 -2.58
C ALA A 89 3.97 -4.41 -2.75
N PHE A 90 4.63 -3.58 -1.93
CA PHE A 90 6.08 -3.58 -1.77
C PHE A 90 6.54 -4.79 -0.95
N PRO A 91 7.83 -5.18 -1.03
CA PRO A 91 8.39 -6.25 -0.21
C PRO A 91 8.05 -6.08 1.27
N GLY A 92 7.61 -7.17 1.90
CA GLY A 92 7.18 -7.20 3.29
C GLY A 92 7.01 -8.63 3.80
N GLY A 93 6.54 -8.76 5.05
CA GLY A 93 6.31 -10.06 5.69
C GLY A 93 4.83 -10.39 5.84
N ARG A 94 4.50 -11.17 6.88
CA ARG A 94 3.15 -11.73 7.14
C ARG A 94 1.98 -10.75 6.99
N GLY A 95 2.14 -9.49 7.44
CA GLY A 95 1.07 -8.49 7.32
C GLY A 95 0.80 -8.06 5.88
N THR A 96 1.85 -8.03 5.05
CA THR A 96 1.78 -7.77 3.61
C THR A 96 1.20 -8.98 2.87
N ASP A 97 1.57 -10.20 3.26
CA ASP A 97 1.01 -11.43 2.69
C ASP A 97 -0.49 -11.55 2.95
N ASP A 98 -0.94 -11.25 4.18
CA ASP A 98 -2.37 -11.20 4.53
C ASP A 98 -3.11 -10.16 3.65
N MET A 99 -2.54 -8.97 3.46
CA MET A 99 -3.14 -7.94 2.60
C MET A 99 -3.26 -8.40 1.14
N ILE A 100 -2.22 -9.04 0.59
CA ILE A 100 -2.23 -9.57 -0.78
C ILE A 100 -3.28 -10.67 -0.92
N LYS A 101 -3.39 -11.57 0.06
CA LYS A 101 -4.40 -12.64 0.06
C LYS A 101 -5.81 -12.05 0.00
N ARG A 102 -6.13 -11.11 0.90
CA ARG A 102 -7.44 -10.45 0.94
C ARG A 102 -7.76 -9.69 -0.34
N ALA A 103 -6.77 -8.99 -0.90
CA ALA A 103 -6.96 -8.28 -2.17
C ALA A 103 -7.31 -9.24 -3.31
N LYS A 104 -6.64 -10.40 -3.40
CA LYS A 104 -6.98 -11.43 -4.39
C LYS A 104 -8.36 -12.02 -4.17
N GLU A 105 -8.74 -12.30 -2.92
CA GLU A 105 -10.07 -12.79 -2.56
C GLU A 105 -11.17 -11.76 -2.91
N ALA A 106 -10.86 -10.47 -2.80
CA ALA A 106 -11.72 -9.36 -3.23
C ALA A 106 -11.69 -9.07 -4.75
N GLY A 107 -10.97 -9.87 -5.54
CA GLY A 107 -10.86 -9.69 -6.99
C GLY A 107 -10.02 -8.49 -7.44
N LEU A 108 -9.21 -7.92 -6.54
CA LEU A 108 -8.36 -6.76 -6.85
C LEU A 108 -7.09 -7.21 -7.58
N PRO A 109 -6.70 -6.51 -8.67
CA PRO A 109 -5.39 -6.71 -9.28
C PRO A 109 -4.28 -6.31 -8.29
N VAL A 110 -3.26 -7.17 -8.18
CA VAL A 110 -2.11 -6.96 -7.30
C VAL A 110 -0.87 -6.68 -8.12
N TYR A 111 -0.28 -5.51 -7.91
CA TYR A 111 0.96 -5.06 -8.52
C TYR A 111 2.10 -5.18 -7.52
N ARG A 112 3.19 -5.82 -7.93
CA ARG A 112 4.43 -5.95 -7.14
C ARG A 112 5.55 -5.25 -7.89
N PRO A 113 5.98 -4.05 -7.46
CA PRO A 113 7.07 -3.35 -8.10
C PRO A 113 8.36 -4.18 -8.02
N VAL A 114 8.98 -4.44 -9.16
CA VAL A 114 10.35 -4.93 -9.24
C VAL A 114 11.28 -3.73 -9.32
N LYS A 115 12.44 -3.80 -8.68
CA LYS A 115 13.49 -2.79 -8.90
C LYS A 115 13.82 -2.83 -10.40
N PRO A 116 13.87 -1.69 -11.10
CA PRO A 116 14.45 -1.67 -12.44
C PRO A 116 15.85 -2.27 -12.32
N MET A 117 16.20 -3.27 -13.14
CA MET A 117 17.59 -3.68 -13.22
C MET A 117 18.38 -2.44 -13.63
N GLU A 118 19.35 -2.04 -12.81
CA GLU A 118 20.31 -1.02 -13.19
C GLU A 118 20.99 -1.55 -14.46
N GLY A 119 20.79 -0.82 -15.56
CA GLY A 119 21.41 -1.17 -16.84
C GLY A 119 22.93 -1.19 -16.70
N CYS A 120 23.53 -2.18 -17.34
CA CYS A 120 24.97 -2.32 -17.57
C CYS A 120 25.58 -1.07 -18.22
#